data_AF-A0A920JB63-F1
#
_entry.id   AF-A0A920JB63-F1
#
_cell.length_a   1.000
_cell.length_b   1.000
_cell.length_c   1.000
_cell.angle_alpha   90.00
_cell.angle_beta   90.00
_cell.angle_gamma   90.00
#
_symmetry.space_group_name_H-M   'P 1'
#
loop_
_entity.id
_entity.type
_entity.pdbx_description
1 polymer ?
#
loop_
_entity_poly.entity_id
_entity_poly.type
_entity_poly.pdbx_seq_one_letter_code
_entity_poly.pdbx_strand_id
1 'polypeptide(L)'
;MERIFTAEDIPGARHTGLIVQDWPLMIEIGEETRYIGDVLAVVVADTEKNAREAVQKINVDYEVLTPVTDPKAALESSSPQVHAKGNLLSNAEIHRGDIEAARQKSAHITKGTYSTQRIEHAFMEMECCLAAPSEDGVEVYSQSQGVYEDRKEHQQHSGTSPGKGSCEADAQRRRLWR
;
A
#
# COMPACT_ATOMS: atom_id res chain seq x y z
N MET A 1 26.97 -3.49 4.93
CA MET A 1 25.72 -4.27 4.83
C MET A 1 25.68 -5.21 6.01
N GLU A 2 24.67 -5.08 6.86
CA GLU A 2 24.53 -5.91 8.07
C GLU A 2 23.58 -7.08 7.83
N ARG A 3 22.44 -6.85 7.16
CA ARG A 3 21.46 -7.89 6.85
C ARG A 3 20.56 -7.50 5.67
N ILE A 4 20.03 -8.51 4.98
CA ILE A 4 18.94 -8.37 4.01
C ILE A 4 17.76 -9.15 4.58
N PHE A 5 16.57 -8.55 4.55
CA PHE A 5 15.31 -9.19 4.87
C PHE A 5 14.50 -9.37 3.60
N THR A 6 13.80 -10.49 3.51
CA THR A 6 12.87 -10.82 2.43
C THR A 6 11.50 -11.16 3.01
N ALA A 7 10.54 -11.51 2.14
CA ALA A 7 9.22 -11.93 2.57
C ALA A 7 9.23 -13.12 3.56
N GLU A 8 10.24 -14.01 3.47
CA GLU A 8 10.42 -15.15 4.38
C GLU A 8 10.74 -14.74 5.82
N ASP A 9 11.32 -13.55 6.02
CA ASP A 9 11.68 -13.06 7.34
C ASP A 9 10.48 -12.42 8.08
N ILE A 10 9.30 -12.33 7.46
CA ILE A 10 8.09 -11.78 8.09
C ILE A 10 7.48 -12.86 9.00
N PRO A 11 7.48 -12.67 10.34
CA PRO A 11 7.09 -13.73 11.28
C PRO A 11 5.58 -13.95 11.39
N GLY A 12 4.77 -12.98 10.96
CA GLY A 12 3.32 -12.98 11.09
C GLY A 12 2.58 -13.05 9.77
N ALA A 13 1.42 -12.39 9.70
CA ALA A 13 0.71 -12.22 8.45
C ALA A 13 1.59 -11.46 7.45
N ARG A 14 1.37 -11.66 6.15
CA ARG A 14 2.13 -10.99 5.09
C ARG A 14 1.32 -10.02 4.25
N HIS A 15 0.00 -10.07 4.37
CA HIS A 15 -0.91 -9.24 3.60
C HIS A 15 -1.50 -8.16 4.50
N THR A 16 -1.54 -6.94 4.00
CA THR A 16 -2.18 -5.77 4.60
C THR A 16 -3.25 -5.20 3.66
N GLY A 17 -3.98 -4.18 4.12
CA GLY A 17 -4.85 -3.34 3.31
C GLY A 17 -6.12 -2.90 4.04
N LEU A 18 -6.44 -1.61 3.95
CA LEU A 18 -7.52 -1.01 4.73
C LEU A 18 -8.92 -1.54 4.36
N ILE A 19 -9.15 -1.84 3.07
CA ILE A 19 -10.45 -2.30 2.55
C ILE A 19 -10.41 -3.81 2.29
N VAL A 20 -9.40 -4.28 1.57
CA VAL A 20 -9.15 -5.69 1.26
C VAL A 20 -7.73 -5.99 1.69
N GLN A 21 -7.54 -7.12 2.38
CA GLN A 21 -6.24 -7.58 2.86
C GLN A 21 -5.54 -8.38 1.77
N ASP A 22 -5.16 -7.71 0.67
CA ASP A 22 -4.58 -8.32 -0.53
C ASP A 22 -3.26 -7.68 -0.98
N TRP A 23 -2.70 -6.77 -0.18
CA TRP A 23 -1.40 -6.16 -0.45
C TRP A 23 -0.29 -6.85 0.34
N PRO A 24 0.60 -7.61 -0.32
CA PRO A 24 1.75 -8.19 0.38
C PRO A 24 2.69 -7.09 0.86
N LEU A 25 3.19 -7.18 2.10
CA LEU A 25 4.23 -6.27 2.61
C LEU A 25 5.51 -6.39 1.80
N MET A 26 5.84 -7.62 1.42
CA MET A 26 6.97 -7.95 0.56
C MET A 26 6.55 -9.10 -0.35
N ILE A 27 6.91 -9.00 -1.63
CA ILE A 27 6.69 -10.04 -2.64
C ILE A 27 7.70 -11.17 -2.41
N GLU A 28 7.21 -12.40 -2.35
CA GLU A 28 8.06 -13.58 -2.21
C GLU A 28 8.59 -14.06 -3.56
N ILE A 29 9.67 -14.84 -3.52
CA ILE A 29 10.18 -15.51 -4.71
C ILE A 29 9.10 -16.44 -5.27
N GLY A 30 8.77 -16.25 -6.55
CA GLY A 30 7.72 -17.00 -7.24
C GLY A 30 6.34 -16.34 -7.19
N GLU A 31 6.19 -15.21 -6.50
CA GLU A 31 4.99 -14.38 -6.56
C GLU A 31 5.11 -13.27 -7.62
N GLU A 32 3.96 -12.72 -8.02
CA GLU A 32 3.86 -11.66 -9.01
C GLU A 32 3.85 -10.27 -8.36
N THR A 33 4.68 -9.37 -8.87
CA THR A 33 4.54 -7.92 -8.64
C THR A 33 3.31 -7.40 -9.40
N ARG A 34 2.53 -6.53 -8.78
CA ARG A 34 1.30 -5.94 -9.34
C ARG A 34 1.47 -4.50 -9.77
N TYR A 35 2.48 -3.78 -9.27
CA TYR A 35 2.78 -2.42 -9.71
C TYR A 35 4.25 -2.02 -9.48
N ILE A 36 4.64 -0.90 -10.10
CA ILE A 36 5.95 -0.29 -9.86
C ILE A 36 5.95 0.32 -8.46
N GLY A 37 6.65 -0.32 -7.53
CA GLY A 37 6.74 0.10 -6.13
C GLY A 37 6.53 -1.05 -5.13
N ASP A 38 6.14 -2.23 -5.60
CA ASP A 38 6.14 -3.44 -4.76
C ASP A 38 7.52 -3.68 -4.14
N VAL A 39 7.53 -4.01 -2.85
CA VAL A 39 8.76 -4.23 -2.07
C VAL A 39 9.17 -5.69 -2.17
N LEU A 40 10.46 -5.95 -2.44
CA LEU A 40 11.00 -7.32 -2.60
C LEU A 40 11.95 -7.69 -1.47
N ALA A 41 12.74 -6.72 -1.02
CA ALA A 41 13.78 -6.90 -0.02
C ALA A 41 14.02 -5.59 0.74
N VAL A 42 14.45 -5.70 2.00
CA VAL A 42 14.90 -4.59 2.83
C VAL A 42 16.37 -4.79 3.19
N VAL A 43 17.19 -3.77 2.99
CA VAL A 43 18.63 -3.81 3.29
C VAL A 43 18.93 -2.97 4.51
N VAL A 44 19.62 -3.56 5.48
CA VAL A 44 20.10 -2.89 6.69
C VAL A 44 21.60 -2.65 6.59
N ALA A 45 22.02 -1.42 6.88
CA ALA A 45 23.42 -1.01 6.95
C ALA A 45 23.63 0.10 7.98
N ASP A 46 24.88 0.31 8.36
CA ASP A 46 25.39 1.33 9.27
C ASP A 46 25.18 2.77 8.76
N THR A 47 25.09 2.95 7.44
CA THR A 47 24.81 4.25 6.82
C THR A 47 23.84 4.11 5.65
N GLU A 48 23.07 5.17 5.39
CA GLU A 48 22.18 5.24 4.22
C GLU A 48 22.93 4.98 2.92
N LYS A 49 24.13 5.55 2.77
CA LYS A 49 24.98 5.36 1.59
C LYS A 49 25.29 3.87 1.38
N ASN A 50 25.72 3.16 2.42
CA ASN A 50 26.04 1.74 2.33
C ASN A 50 24.80 0.89 2.04
N ALA A 51 23.63 1.26 2.57
CA ALA A 51 22.37 0.58 2.25
C ALA A 51 22.02 0.74 0.76
N ARG A 52 22.08 1.97 0.22
CA ARG A 52 21.80 2.25 -1.20
C ARG A 52 22.77 1.53 -2.14
N GLU A 53 24.06 1.53 -1.84
CA GLU A 53 25.06 0.80 -2.63
C GLU A 53 24.86 -0.71 -2.58
N ALA A 54 24.38 -1.25 -1.45
CA ALA A 54 24.09 -2.68 -1.32
C ALA A 54 22.83 -3.08 -2.09
N VAL A 55 21.76 -2.28 -2.05
CA VAL A 55 20.53 -2.52 -2.84
C VAL A 55 20.84 -2.62 -4.34
N GLN A 56 21.73 -1.78 -4.87
CA GLN A 56 22.12 -1.81 -6.28
C GLN A 56 22.82 -3.11 -6.72
N LYS A 57 23.28 -3.93 -5.77
CA LYS A 57 23.94 -5.22 -6.05
C LYS A 57 22.97 -6.40 -5.98
N ILE A 58 21.72 -6.18 -5.56
CA ILE A 58 20.69 -7.22 -5.58
C ILE A 58 20.28 -7.43 -7.04
N ASN A 59 20.46 -8.66 -7.53
CA ASN A 59 19.92 -9.07 -8.82
C ASN A 59 18.59 -9.78 -8.61
N VAL A 60 17.59 -9.43 -9.41
CA VAL A 60 16.27 -10.06 -9.39
C VAL A 60 15.93 -10.49 -10.80
N ASP A 61 15.64 -11.77 -10.98
CA ASP A 61 15.21 -12.33 -12.25
C ASP A 61 13.69 -12.31 -12.34
N TYR A 62 13.14 -11.75 -13.42
CA TYR A 62 11.70 -11.61 -13.64
C TYR A 62 11.26 -12.32 -14.91
N GLU A 63 10.07 -12.91 -14.86
CA GLU A 63 9.23 -13.07 -16.04
C GLU A 63 8.39 -11.79 -16.22
N VAL A 64 8.72 -10.98 -17.22
CA VAL A 64 8.06 -9.69 -17.43
C VAL A 64 6.72 -9.88 -18.14
N LEU A 65 5.63 -9.54 -17.44
CA LEU A 65 4.27 -9.58 -17.96
C LEU A 65 3.87 -8.23 -18.60
N THR A 66 2.84 -8.26 -19.46
CA THR A 66 2.25 -7.02 -20.00
C THR A 66 1.37 -6.36 -18.94
N PRO A 67 1.64 -5.10 -18.56
CA PRO A 67 0.89 -4.44 -17.49
C PRO A 67 -0.54 -4.09 -17.93
N VAL A 68 -1.49 -4.23 -17.02
CA VAL A 68 -2.87 -3.77 -17.19
C VAL A 68 -2.98 -2.34 -16.66
N THR A 69 -3.00 -1.36 -17.56
CA THR A 69 -2.93 0.07 -17.19
C THR A 69 -4.21 0.87 -17.45
N ASP A 70 -5.20 0.27 -18.12
CA ASP A 70 -6.49 0.91 -18.40
C ASP A 70 -7.62 0.19 -17.64
N PRO A 71 -8.39 0.90 -16.79
CA PRO A 71 -9.41 0.27 -15.95
C PRO A 71 -10.61 -0.26 -16.74
N LYS A 72 -10.89 0.23 -17.96
CA LYS A 72 -11.97 -0.31 -18.79
C LYS A 72 -11.51 -1.60 -19.48
N ALA A 73 -10.31 -1.59 -20.05
CA ALA A 73 -9.70 -2.78 -20.65
C ALA A 73 -9.52 -3.89 -19.59
N ALA A 74 -9.21 -3.53 -18.35
CA ALA A 74 -9.08 -4.47 -17.24
C ALA A 74 -10.36 -5.30 -16.97
N LEU A 75 -11.54 -4.79 -17.35
CA LEU A 75 -12.82 -5.47 -17.17
C LEU A 75 -13.18 -6.42 -18.33
N GLU A 76 -12.42 -6.40 -19.43
CA GLU A 76 -12.62 -7.32 -20.53
C GLU A 76 -12.26 -8.75 -20.11
N SER A 77 -13.02 -9.74 -20.59
CA SER A 77 -12.78 -11.15 -20.26
C SER A 77 -11.43 -11.67 -20.75
N SER A 78 -10.81 -11.00 -21.72
CA SER A 78 -9.48 -11.28 -22.25
C SER A 78 -8.34 -10.63 -21.45
N SER A 79 -8.64 -9.71 -20.53
CA SER A 79 -7.60 -9.06 -19.73
C SER A 79 -6.95 -10.07 -18.78
N PRO A 80 -5.61 -10.02 -18.61
CA PRO A 80 -4.95 -10.69 -17.50
C PRO A 80 -5.61 -10.30 -16.17
N GLN A 81 -5.77 -11.28 -15.28
CA GLN A 81 -6.29 -11.05 -13.94
C GLN A 81 -5.15 -10.67 -13.01
N VAL A 82 -5.18 -9.44 -12.48
CA VAL A 82 -4.17 -8.94 -11.52
C VAL A 82 -4.36 -9.57 -10.13
N HIS A 83 -5.59 -9.91 -9.80
CA HIS A 83 -5.96 -10.65 -8.59
C HIS A 83 -6.78 -11.87 -8.97
N ALA A 84 -6.66 -12.95 -8.19
CA ALA A 84 -7.37 -14.20 -8.43
C ALA A 84 -8.91 -14.06 -8.44
N LYS A 85 -9.46 -13.02 -7.83
CA LYS A 85 -10.90 -12.70 -7.83
C LYS A 85 -11.35 -11.87 -9.04
N GLY A 86 -10.43 -11.48 -9.92
CA GLY A 86 -10.66 -10.60 -11.06
C GLY A 86 -10.28 -9.14 -10.80
N ASN A 87 -10.46 -8.30 -11.82
CA ASN A 87 -10.00 -6.90 -11.83
C ASN A 87 -11.07 -5.90 -11.34
N LEU A 88 -12.30 -6.35 -11.07
CA LEU A 88 -13.35 -5.51 -10.49
C LEU A 88 -13.24 -5.52 -8.96
N LEU A 89 -12.72 -4.45 -8.38
CA LEU A 89 -12.59 -4.33 -6.92
C LEU A 89 -13.94 -4.20 -6.22
N SER A 90 -14.84 -3.35 -6.75
CA SER A 90 -16.14 -3.05 -6.13
C SER A 90 -17.13 -2.48 -7.16
N ASN A 91 -18.43 -2.67 -6.90
CA ASN A 91 -19.53 -2.08 -7.65
C ASN A 91 -20.50 -1.39 -6.68
N ALA A 92 -20.91 -0.16 -6.99
CA ALA A 92 -21.85 0.62 -6.18
C ALA A 92 -23.01 1.12 -7.05
N GLU A 93 -24.23 0.74 -6.69
CA GLU A 93 -25.45 1.17 -7.37
C GLU A 93 -26.28 2.07 -6.45
N ILE A 94 -26.67 3.25 -6.97
CA ILE A 94 -27.47 4.22 -6.22
C ILE A 94 -28.80 4.40 -6.94
N HIS A 95 -29.86 3.92 -6.29
CA HIS A 95 -31.24 4.06 -6.75
C HIS A 95 -31.96 5.10 -5.89
N ARG A 96 -32.46 6.17 -6.50
CA ARG A 96 -33.15 7.24 -5.77
C ARG A 96 -34.29 7.83 -6.59
N GLY A 97 -35.52 7.66 -6.11
CA GLY A 97 -36.73 8.16 -6.77
C GLY A 97 -37.01 7.48 -8.10
N ASP A 98 -37.87 8.10 -8.91
CA ASP A 98 -38.24 7.63 -10.26
C ASP A 98 -37.54 8.49 -11.32
N ILE A 99 -36.43 7.98 -11.85
CA ILE A 99 -35.62 8.69 -12.85
C ILE A 99 -36.36 8.84 -14.18
N GLU A 100 -37.23 7.89 -14.55
CA GLU A 100 -37.95 7.94 -15.82
C GLU A 100 -39.05 9.00 -15.78
N ALA A 101 -39.80 9.08 -14.68
CA ALA A 101 -40.76 10.17 -14.47
C ALA A 101 -40.07 11.54 -14.42
N ALA A 102 -38.89 11.63 -13.78
CA ALA A 102 -38.13 12.88 -13.72
C ALA A 102 -37.64 13.32 -15.12
N ARG A 103 -37.15 12.39 -15.94
CA ARG A 103 -36.74 12.65 -17.33
C ARG A 103 -37.88 13.18 -18.17
N GLN A 104 -39.06 12.55 -18.13
CA GLN A 104 -40.23 12.99 -18.91
C GLN A 104 -40.72 14.39 -18.55
N LYS A 105 -40.59 14.79 -17.28
CA LYS A 105 -41.02 16.11 -16.79
C LYS A 105 -39.97 17.22 -16.97
N SER A 106 -38.75 16.87 -17.39
CA SER A 106 -37.64 17.82 -17.48
C SER A 106 -37.71 18.62 -18.78
N ALA A 107 -37.60 19.96 -18.69
CA ALA A 107 -37.56 20.82 -19.87
C ALA A 107 -36.28 20.63 -20.71
N HIS A 108 -35.17 20.26 -20.06
CA HIS A 108 -33.88 20.01 -20.69
C HIS A 108 -33.19 18.81 -20.03
N ILE A 109 -32.48 18.02 -20.82
CA ILE A 109 -31.68 16.87 -20.36
C ILE A 109 -30.29 16.99 -20.99
N THR A 110 -29.24 16.90 -20.17
CA THR A 110 -27.86 16.88 -20.63
C THR A 110 -27.17 15.59 -20.19
N LYS A 111 -26.19 15.16 -20.99
CA LYS A 111 -25.34 14.02 -20.71
C LYS A 111 -23.91 14.40 -21.07
N GLY A 112 -22.97 14.06 -20.21
CA GLY A 112 -21.54 14.27 -20.45
C GLY A 112 -20.72 13.10 -19.92
N THR A 113 -19.55 12.91 -20.52
CA THR A 113 -18.50 12.05 -19.97
C THR A 113 -17.39 12.95 -19.47
N TYR A 114 -17.00 12.73 -18.22
CA TYR A 114 -15.98 13.52 -17.54
C TYR A 114 -14.90 12.60 -17.03
N SER A 115 -13.66 13.09 -17.02
CA SER A 115 -12.50 12.40 -16.48
C SER A 115 -11.65 13.38 -15.70
N THR A 116 -11.05 12.91 -14.61
CA THR A 116 -10.07 13.65 -13.83
C THR A 116 -8.72 12.96 -13.94
N GLN A 117 -7.64 13.73 -13.86
CA GLN A 117 -6.28 13.23 -13.77
C GLN A 117 -6.02 12.51 -12.44
N ARG A 118 -4.94 11.73 -12.39
CA ARG A 118 -4.33 11.29 -11.13
C ARG A 118 -3.61 12.47 -10.49
N ILE A 119 -3.85 12.71 -9.21
CA ILE A 119 -3.15 13.71 -8.40
C ILE A 119 -2.44 12.99 -7.27
N GLU A 120 -1.20 13.40 -7.02
CA GLU A 120 -0.41 12.99 -5.87
C GLU A 120 -0.52 14.09 -4.80
N HIS A 121 -0.52 13.71 -3.52
CA HIS A 121 -0.76 14.61 -2.40
C HIS A 121 0.33 15.67 -2.21
N ALA A 122 1.58 15.32 -2.55
CA ALA A 122 2.75 16.17 -2.61
C ALA A 122 3.03 16.89 -1.30
N PHE A 123 2.99 16.15 -0.19
CA PHE A 123 3.39 16.68 1.11
C PHE A 123 4.84 17.18 1.06
N MET A 124 5.13 18.28 1.75
CA MET A 124 6.47 18.88 1.72
C MET A 124 7.53 18.02 2.43
N GLU A 125 7.10 17.21 3.39
CA GLU A 125 7.96 16.26 4.10
C GLU A 125 7.90 14.90 3.39
N MET A 126 9.05 14.28 3.17
CA MET A 126 9.11 12.93 2.59
C MET A 126 8.63 11.90 3.61
N GLU A 127 8.09 10.80 3.11
CA GLU A 127 7.72 9.65 3.93
C GLU A 127 8.94 9.10 4.66
N CYS A 128 8.85 9.03 5.98
CA CYS A 128 9.85 8.41 6.83
C CYS A 128 9.21 7.72 8.05
N CYS A 129 9.93 6.75 8.58
CA CYS A 129 9.53 6.02 9.78
C CYS A 129 10.78 5.67 10.57
N LEU A 130 10.71 5.82 11.90
CA LEU A 130 11.74 5.37 12.83
C LEU A 130 11.14 4.32 13.76
N ALA A 131 11.73 3.13 13.79
CA ALA A 131 11.39 2.09 14.74
C ALA A 131 12.54 1.93 15.74
N ALA A 132 12.25 2.02 17.03
CA ALA A 132 13.21 1.86 18.11
C ALA A 132 12.76 0.76 19.07
N PRO A 133 13.67 -0.09 19.57
CA PRO A 133 13.31 -1.04 20.62
C PRO A 133 12.86 -0.30 21.90
N SER A 134 11.83 -0.81 22.56
CA SER A 134 11.34 -0.35 23.86
C SER A 134 11.31 -1.53 24.86
N GLU A 135 11.04 -1.26 26.14
CA GLU A 135 11.01 -2.31 27.18
C GLU A 135 10.02 -3.44 26.85
N ASP A 136 8.87 -3.09 26.26
CA ASP A 136 7.76 -4.00 25.96
C ASP A 136 7.57 -4.29 24.45
N GLY A 137 8.55 -3.94 23.61
CA GLY A 137 8.51 -4.23 22.18
C GLY A 137 9.25 -3.23 21.31
N VAL A 138 8.53 -2.59 20.40
CA VAL A 138 9.04 -1.59 19.46
C VAL A 138 8.16 -0.35 19.56
N GLU A 139 8.80 0.81 19.64
CA GLU A 139 8.20 2.13 19.42
C GLU A 139 8.38 2.52 17.96
N VAL A 140 7.26 2.81 17.30
CA VAL A 140 7.26 3.26 15.90
C VAL A 140 6.82 4.71 15.85
N TYR A 141 7.68 5.57 15.30
CA TYR A 141 7.43 6.96 14.99
C TYR A 141 7.15 7.07 13.49
N SER A 142 5.92 7.41 13.13
CA SER A 142 5.49 7.55 11.74
C SER A 142 4.68 8.82 11.53
N GLN A 143 4.58 9.27 10.28
CA GLN A 143 3.73 10.42 9.87
C GLN A 143 2.28 10.00 9.59
N SER A 144 1.82 8.93 10.22
CA SER A 144 0.53 8.31 9.93
C SER A 144 -0.66 9.16 10.34
N GLN A 145 -1.74 9.02 9.58
CA GLN A 145 -3.05 9.58 9.90
C GLN A 145 -3.97 8.58 10.64
N GLY A 146 -3.52 7.34 10.84
CA GLY A 146 -4.28 6.22 11.41
C GLY A 146 -3.45 5.37 12.39
N VAL A 147 -3.02 5.96 13.50
CA VAL A 147 -2.11 5.32 14.47
C VAL A 147 -2.61 3.97 15.03
N TYR A 148 -3.94 3.80 15.15
CA TYR A 148 -4.52 2.57 15.69
C TYR A 148 -4.52 1.44 14.66
N GLU A 149 -4.79 1.79 13.41
CA GLU A 149 -4.74 0.91 12.24
C GLU A 149 -3.31 0.41 12.03
N ASP A 150 -2.33 1.32 11.98
CA ASP A 150 -0.91 0.99 11.86
C ASP A 150 -0.46 0.06 12.98
N ARG A 151 -0.82 0.36 14.24
CA ARG A 151 -0.47 -0.49 15.38
C ARG A 151 -1.04 -1.89 15.22
N LYS A 152 -2.30 -2.01 14.77
CA LYS A 152 -2.95 -3.30 14.56
C LYS A 152 -2.26 -4.09 13.46
N GLU A 153 -1.93 -3.42 12.35
CA GLU A 153 -1.17 -4.02 11.25
C GLU A 153 0.21 -4.48 11.73
N HIS A 154 1.00 -3.64 12.39
CA HIS A 154 2.31 -4.05 12.93
C HIS A 154 2.23 -5.26 13.86
N GLN A 155 1.20 -5.36 14.71
CA GLN A 155 1.00 -6.53 15.57
C GLN A 155 0.72 -7.80 14.75
N GLN A 156 -0.07 -7.70 13.68
CA GLN A 156 -0.35 -8.82 12.78
C GLN A 156 0.90 -9.30 12.04
N HIS A 157 1.73 -8.39 11.53
CA HIS A 157 2.94 -8.73 10.76
C HIS A 157 4.10 -9.22 11.65
N SER A 158 4.20 -8.70 12.87
CA SER A 158 5.24 -9.12 13.83
C SER A 158 4.90 -10.43 14.56
N GLY A 159 3.66 -10.92 14.46
CA GLY A 159 3.20 -12.09 15.21
C GLY A 159 3.15 -11.88 16.72
N THR A 160 3.18 -10.62 17.18
CA THR A 160 3.15 -10.28 18.61
C THR A 160 1.73 -10.27 19.16
N SER A 161 1.57 -10.59 20.45
CA SER A 161 0.25 -10.59 21.10
C SER A 161 -0.34 -9.17 21.19
N PRO A 162 -1.68 -9.03 21.15
CA PRO A 162 -2.34 -7.72 21.29
C PRO A 162 -1.89 -7.00 22.56
N GLY A 163 -1.39 -5.77 22.41
CA GLY A 163 -0.95 -4.92 23.53
C GLY A 163 0.57 -4.86 23.76
N LYS A 164 1.37 -5.59 22.97
CA LYS A 164 2.83 -5.40 22.91
C LYS A 164 3.19 -4.43 21.78
N GLY A 165 4.13 -3.52 22.02
CA GLY A 165 4.51 -2.43 21.11
C GLY A 165 3.60 -1.20 21.15
N SER A 166 4.19 -0.03 20.98
CA SER A 166 3.52 1.27 20.90
C SER A 166 3.78 1.90 19.53
N CYS A 167 2.75 2.48 18.93
CA CYS A 167 2.88 3.32 17.73
C CYS A 167 2.47 4.73 18.16
N GLU A 168 3.33 5.72 17.91
CA GLU A 168 3.02 7.13 18.13
C GLU A 168 3.03 7.82 16.75
N ALA A 169 1.90 8.41 16.37
CA ALA A 169 1.87 9.29 15.21
C ALA A 169 2.52 10.62 15.63
N ASP A 170 3.73 10.86 15.13
CA ASP A 170 4.43 12.11 15.43
C ASP A 170 3.95 13.19 14.46
N ALA A 171 2.84 13.85 14.80
CA ALA A 171 2.37 14.95 13.98
C ALA A 171 3.29 16.19 14.10
N GLN A 172 3.96 16.45 15.24
CA GLN A 172 4.63 17.74 15.49
C GLN A 172 5.67 17.79 16.65
N ARG A 173 6.22 16.69 17.19
CA ARG A 173 7.31 16.78 18.18
C ARG A 173 8.65 17.03 17.49
N ARG A 174 8.85 18.27 17.06
CA ARG A 174 10.15 18.81 16.64
C ARG A 174 11.15 18.75 17.81
N ARG A 175 11.76 17.60 18.07
CA ARG A 175 13.11 17.52 18.64
C ARG A 175 14.07 17.40 17.46
N LEU A 176 14.40 18.56 16.90
CA LEU A 176 15.55 18.72 16.00
C LEU A 176 16.79 18.22 16.75
N TRP A 177 17.29 17.05 16.38
CA TRP A 177 18.67 16.69 16.64
C TRP A 177 19.53 17.64 15.78
N ARG A 178 20.29 18.52 16.45
CA ARG A 178 21.37 19.30 15.82
C ARG A 178 22.62 18.46 15.70
#